data_AF-A0A7C9BF93-F1
#
_entry.id   AF-A0A7C9BF93-F1
#
_cell.length_a   1.000
_cell.length_b   1.000
_cell.length_c   1.000
_cell.angle_alpha   90.00
_cell.angle_beta   90.00
_cell.angle_gamma   90.00
#
_symmetry.space_group_name_H-M   'P 1'
#
loop_
_entity.id
_entity.type
_entity.pdbx_description
1 polymer ?
#
loop_
_entity_poly.entity_id
_entity_poly.type
_entity_poly.pdbx_seq_one_letter_code
_entity_poly.pdbx_strand_id
1 'polypeptide(L)'
;MYSNERISMILFKWQKCGGTFGWNKLLKIVIFLVGLGTLISCETLVNTIPADKLPQTESQLTLFGFISPQDTVIRIKVGQTRPVFGEPTSGSTDFFVMEGDTLVWVGDALPTASVTISDGQATATLPFQASERLYAIPVSQFPIQAGKTYTLTVTDGTRTAQATCTIPLRQVAVKNYSLDTVITSSFGNRDSTLTLNFTWDDLRGQEDYYRIRAYELFEYSVVRVDTNELFLVESRRSATSYFNWTGTDSRSVFQSDANLDGTTFSSPQGRKKLENPTMYSNLGGSAVKPQRGPESKGIFIQLLHTDVHYYQYHRSVQRSRGDNPFMEPSLVYTNVVGGLGVFAGYNRSVTTIKP
;
A
#
# COMPACT_ATOMS: atom_id res chain seq x y z
N MET A 1 -37.54 54.31 21.82
CA MET A 1 -38.42 53.24 22.32
C MET A 1 -37.50 52.08 22.69
N TYR A 2 -37.28 51.87 24.01
CA TYR A 2 -36.51 50.81 24.72
C TYR A 2 -35.03 50.57 24.30
N SER A 3 -34.03 50.35 25.17
CA SER A 3 -33.85 50.43 26.63
C SER A 3 -32.35 50.26 26.96
N ASN A 4 -31.91 50.81 28.11
CA ASN A 4 -30.98 50.27 29.14
C ASN A 4 -29.65 49.58 28.74
N GLU A 5 -28.50 49.69 29.44
CA GLU A 5 -28.21 50.19 30.79
C GLU A 5 -26.68 50.36 31.02
N ARG A 6 -26.36 51.43 31.78
CA ARG A 6 -25.34 51.64 32.84
C ARG A 6 -24.03 50.83 32.93
N ILE A 7 -22.94 51.57 33.11
CA ILE A 7 -21.80 51.21 33.96
C ILE A 7 -21.50 52.39 34.92
N SER A 8 -21.43 52.09 36.23
CA SER A 8 -21.07 52.97 37.35
C SER A 8 -19.96 52.25 38.12
N MET A 9 -18.73 52.81 38.15
CA MET A 9 -18.16 53.61 39.25
C MET A 9 -17.50 52.75 40.35
N ILE A 10 -16.23 53.03 40.69
CA ILE A 10 -15.76 53.44 42.02
C ILE A 10 -14.21 53.41 42.09
N LEU A 11 -13.65 54.54 42.53
CA LEU A 11 -12.25 54.77 42.90
C LEU A 11 -11.86 54.04 44.19
N PHE A 12 -10.57 53.70 44.33
CA PHE A 12 -9.93 53.59 45.65
C PHE A 12 -8.63 54.42 45.74
N LYS A 13 -8.56 55.20 46.81
CA LYS A 13 -7.48 56.13 47.22
C LYS A 13 -6.16 55.42 47.46
N TRP A 14 -5.06 56.09 47.12
CA TRP A 14 -3.71 55.79 47.60
C TRP A 14 -3.33 56.68 48.78
N GLN A 15 -2.82 56.06 49.85
CA GLN A 15 -2.29 56.71 51.05
C GLN A 15 -0.78 56.43 51.12
N LYS A 16 0.04 57.48 51.25
CA LYS A 16 1.51 57.40 51.39
C LYS A 16 1.90 56.97 52.81
N CYS A 17 2.82 56.01 52.94
CA CYS A 17 3.67 55.84 54.11
C CYS A 17 5.11 55.54 53.67
N GLY A 18 6.07 56.28 54.23
CA GLY A 18 7.49 56.22 53.89
C GLY A 18 8.25 55.08 54.58
N GLY A 19 9.36 54.69 53.95
CA GLY A 19 10.36 53.78 54.51
C GLY A 19 11.63 53.83 53.67
N THR A 20 12.75 54.18 54.31
CA THR A 20 14.09 54.35 53.74
C THR A 20 14.60 53.04 53.12
N PHE A 21 14.52 52.93 51.80
CA PHE A 21 14.93 51.74 51.05
C PHE A 21 16.42 51.82 50.70
N GLY A 22 17.24 51.04 51.41
CA GLY A 22 18.70 51.07 51.32
C GLY A 22 19.24 50.82 49.91
N TRP A 23 20.15 51.70 49.47
CA TRP A 23 20.79 51.74 48.15
C TRP A 23 21.34 50.38 47.67
N ASN A 24 21.82 49.53 48.59
CA ASN A 24 22.36 48.20 48.29
C ASN A 24 21.29 47.16 47.91
N LYS A 25 20.03 47.34 48.32
CA LYS A 25 18.91 46.50 47.83
C LYS A 25 18.45 46.96 46.46
N LEU A 26 18.43 48.27 46.22
CA LEU A 26 18.13 48.87 44.90
C LEU A 26 19.16 48.44 43.84
N LEU A 27 20.46 48.46 44.16
CA LEU A 27 21.51 48.03 43.24
C LEU A 27 21.42 46.53 42.89
N LYS A 28 21.11 45.68 43.88
CA LYS A 28 20.89 44.24 43.64
C LYS A 28 19.64 43.97 42.81
N ILE A 29 18.56 44.74 43.02
CA ILE A 29 17.34 44.65 42.23
C ILE A 29 17.58 45.13 40.79
N VAL A 30 18.36 46.20 40.60
CA VAL A 30 18.72 46.70 39.27
C VAL A 30 19.61 45.71 38.53
N ILE A 31 20.62 45.11 39.18
CA ILE A 31 21.46 44.07 38.56
C ILE A 31 20.64 42.82 38.22
N PHE A 32 19.71 42.43 39.09
CA PHE A 32 18.80 41.30 38.83
C PHE A 32 17.83 41.60 37.68
N LEU A 33 17.30 42.82 37.58
CA LEU A 33 16.41 43.24 36.49
C LEU A 33 17.14 43.42 35.15
N VAL A 34 18.39 43.90 35.17
CA VAL A 34 19.25 44.00 33.97
C VAL A 34 19.68 42.61 33.49
N GLY A 35 19.95 41.67 34.39
CA GLY A 35 20.20 40.26 34.05
C GLY A 35 18.96 39.51 33.54
N LEU A 36 17.76 39.92 33.96
CA LEU A 36 16.50 39.38 33.44
C LEU A 36 16.17 39.88 32.02
N GLY A 37 16.63 41.09 31.68
CA GLY A 37 16.42 41.69 30.35
C GLY A 37 17.25 41.05 29.23
N THR A 38 18.36 40.37 29.54
CA THR A 38 19.23 39.72 28.55
C THR A 38 18.77 38.30 28.16
N LEU A 39 17.69 37.79 28.76
CA LEU A 39 17.12 36.47 28.43
C LEU A 39 15.88 36.54 27.52
N ILE A 40 15.55 37.73 27.00
CA ILE A 40 14.46 37.93 26.02
C ILE A 40 15.08 38.08 24.62
N SER A 41 15.77 37.04 24.16
CA SER A 41 16.00 36.82 22.73
C SER A 41 15.46 35.44 22.40
N CYS A 42 14.14 35.35 22.38
CA CYS A 42 13.43 34.32 21.64
C CYS A 42 12.89 35.02 20.39
N GLU A 43 13.78 35.45 19.49
CA GLU A 43 13.35 35.70 18.12
C GLU A 43 12.99 34.33 17.55
N THR A 44 11.70 34.05 17.46
CA THR A 44 11.22 32.94 16.64
C THR A 44 11.52 33.30 15.19
N LEU A 45 12.70 32.90 14.72
CA LEU A 45 13.08 33.03 13.32
C LEU A 45 12.32 32.00 12.50
N VAL A 46 11.01 32.22 12.33
CA VAL A 46 10.22 31.60 11.27
C VAL A 46 9.39 32.72 10.67
N ASN A 47 9.99 33.44 9.71
CA ASN A 47 9.18 34.16 8.74
C ASN A 47 8.37 33.08 8.00
N THR A 48 7.09 32.97 8.30
CA THR A 48 6.15 32.19 7.51
C THR A 48 6.26 32.70 6.08
N ILE A 49 6.86 31.89 5.21
CA ILE A 49 6.97 32.19 3.79
C ILE A 49 5.52 32.36 3.29
N PRO A 50 5.15 33.53 2.74
CA PRO A 50 3.82 33.75 2.19
C PRO A 50 3.47 32.63 1.22
N ALA A 51 2.24 32.09 1.29
CA ALA A 51 1.85 30.90 0.51
C ALA A 51 1.95 31.11 -1.01
N ASP A 52 1.85 32.36 -1.47
CA ASP A 52 2.06 32.81 -2.85
C ASP A 52 3.54 32.74 -3.31
N LYS A 53 4.48 32.64 -2.37
CA LYS A 53 5.91 32.45 -2.64
C LYS A 53 6.35 30.99 -2.56
N LEU A 54 5.46 30.08 -2.15
CA LEU A 54 5.72 28.64 -2.21
C LEU A 54 5.43 28.13 -3.62
N PRO A 55 6.24 27.19 -4.16
CA PRO A 55 5.92 26.54 -5.43
C PRO A 55 4.53 25.91 -5.36
N GLN A 56 3.60 26.41 -6.18
CA GLN A 56 2.26 25.87 -6.31
C GLN A 56 2.36 24.59 -7.14
N THR A 57 2.46 23.43 -6.48
CA THR A 57 2.37 22.14 -7.16
C THR A 57 0.90 21.81 -7.37
N GLU A 58 0.43 21.81 -8.61
CA GLU A 58 -0.93 21.37 -8.92
C GLU A 58 -1.10 19.87 -8.59
N SER A 59 -2.24 19.52 -8.00
CA SER A 59 -2.61 18.13 -7.76
C SER A 59 -2.74 17.38 -9.10
N GLN A 60 -2.21 16.16 -9.17
CA GLN A 60 -2.27 15.30 -10.36
C GLN A 60 -3.23 14.15 -10.13
N LEU A 61 -3.94 13.72 -11.18
CA LEU A 61 -4.72 12.49 -11.13
C LEU A 61 -3.81 11.27 -10.94
N THR A 62 -4.26 10.31 -10.14
CA THR A 62 -3.56 9.04 -9.91
C THR A 62 -4.43 7.87 -10.36
N LEU A 63 -3.80 6.90 -11.05
CA LEU A 63 -4.46 5.78 -11.70
C LEU A 63 -3.70 4.49 -11.46
N PHE A 64 -4.33 3.47 -10.89
CA PHE A 64 -3.74 2.15 -10.72
C PHE A 64 -4.70 1.06 -11.16
N GLY A 65 -4.25 0.15 -12.01
CA GLY A 65 -5.04 -1.00 -12.45
C GLY A 65 -4.19 -2.09 -13.09
N PHE A 66 -4.52 -3.34 -12.76
CA PHE A 66 -3.92 -4.53 -13.37
C PHE A 66 -5.04 -5.43 -13.88
N ILE A 67 -5.02 -5.77 -15.17
CA ILE A 67 -6.10 -6.55 -15.79
C ILE A 67 -5.61 -7.87 -16.39
N SER A 68 -6.44 -8.90 -16.30
CA SER A 68 -6.12 -10.22 -16.83
C SER A 68 -7.37 -10.93 -17.38
N PRO A 69 -7.24 -11.75 -18.44
CA PRO A 69 -8.31 -12.62 -18.90
C PRO A 69 -8.79 -13.63 -17.86
N GLN A 70 -7.95 -13.95 -16.85
CA GLN A 70 -8.27 -14.90 -15.80
C GLN A 70 -8.89 -14.26 -14.55
N ASP A 71 -9.07 -12.93 -14.53
CA ASP A 71 -9.70 -12.23 -13.41
C ASP A 71 -11.23 -12.23 -13.56
N THR A 72 -11.93 -12.12 -12.43
CA THR A 72 -13.41 -12.10 -12.41
C THR A 72 -13.98 -10.68 -12.40
N VAL A 73 -13.17 -9.70 -11.98
CA VAL A 73 -13.56 -8.30 -11.82
C VAL A 73 -12.39 -7.43 -12.28
N ILE A 74 -12.70 -6.38 -13.04
CA ILE A 74 -11.77 -5.30 -13.38
C ILE A 74 -11.80 -4.31 -12.22
N ARG A 75 -10.64 -4.04 -11.60
CA ARG A 75 -10.51 -3.08 -10.50
C ARG A 75 -9.53 -1.97 -10.84
N ILE A 76 -9.99 -0.74 -10.74
CA ILE A 76 -9.22 0.47 -11.01
C ILE A 76 -9.29 1.40 -9.79
N LYS A 77 -8.13 1.73 -9.23
CA LYS A 77 -8.01 2.71 -8.15
C LYS A 77 -7.72 4.07 -8.77
N VAL A 78 -8.59 5.02 -8.50
CA VAL A 78 -8.43 6.41 -8.94
C VAL A 78 -8.38 7.32 -7.73
N GLY A 79 -7.45 8.26 -7.76
CA GLY A 79 -7.32 9.29 -6.74
C GLY A 79 -6.62 10.52 -7.29
N GLN A 80 -6.11 11.34 -6.39
CA GLN A 80 -5.28 12.49 -6.74
C GLN A 80 -4.13 12.68 -5.76
N THR A 81 -3.01 13.23 -6.23
CA THR A 81 -1.88 13.56 -5.38
C THR A 81 -2.22 14.72 -4.44
N ARG A 82 -1.64 14.71 -3.25
CA ARG A 82 -1.71 15.83 -2.33
C ARG A 82 -0.59 16.81 -2.66
N PRO A 83 -0.87 18.12 -2.78
CA PRO A 83 0.17 19.13 -2.89
C PRO A 83 1.14 19.05 -1.69
N VAL A 84 2.42 19.33 -1.92
CA VAL A 84 3.44 19.33 -0.86
C VAL A 84 3.14 20.38 0.22
N PHE A 85 2.43 21.44 -0.16
CA PHE A 85 1.99 22.50 0.72
C PHE A 85 0.46 22.46 0.82
N GLY A 86 -0.05 22.01 1.97
CA GLY A 86 -1.47 21.91 2.26
C GLY A 86 -1.72 21.41 3.69
N GLU A 87 -2.91 21.65 4.23
CA GLU A 87 -3.31 21.12 5.54
C GLU A 87 -3.17 19.60 5.55
N PRO A 88 -2.40 19.00 6.49
CA PRO A 88 -2.31 17.57 6.61
C PRO A 88 -3.66 17.03 7.07
N THR A 89 -4.48 16.54 6.14
CA THR A 89 -5.58 15.64 6.52
C THR A 89 -4.93 14.36 7.04
N SER A 90 -5.34 13.94 8.24
CA SER A 90 -4.90 12.74 8.95
C SER A 90 -5.23 11.47 8.15
N GLY A 91 -4.50 11.25 7.05
CA GLY A 91 -4.62 10.09 6.18
C GLY A 91 -3.44 9.17 6.41
N SER A 92 -3.71 7.97 6.90
CA SER A 92 -2.76 6.87 6.93
C SER A 92 -2.20 6.60 5.53
N THR A 93 -0.96 6.15 5.45
CA THR A 93 -0.46 5.45 4.26
C THR A 93 -1.36 4.24 4.05
N ASP A 94 -2.19 4.27 3.01
CA ASP A 94 -3.13 3.19 2.75
C ASP A 94 -2.44 2.14 1.88
N PHE A 95 -2.27 0.93 2.44
CA PHE A 95 -1.85 -0.25 1.70
C PHE A 95 -3.09 -0.91 1.11
N PHE A 96 -3.12 -1.08 -0.21
CA PHE A 96 -4.20 -1.78 -0.88
C PHE A 96 -3.64 -2.98 -1.64
N VAL A 97 -4.33 -4.12 -1.60
CA VAL A 97 -3.94 -5.31 -2.37
C VAL A 97 -4.85 -5.42 -3.60
N MET A 98 -4.30 -5.15 -4.79
CA MET A 98 -4.97 -5.40 -6.08
C MET A 98 -4.44 -6.72 -6.64
N GLU A 99 -5.31 -7.72 -6.83
CA GLU A 99 -4.93 -8.96 -7.53
C GLU A 99 -3.63 -9.61 -7.01
N GLY A 100 -3.37 -9.53 -5.69
CA GLY A 100 -2.18 -10.06 -5.03
C GLY A 100 -0.96 -9.13 -5.00
N ASP A 101 -1.01 -7.94 -5.61
CA ASP A 101 0.02 -6.90 -5.48
C ASP A 101 -0.37 -5.87 -4.43
N THR A 102 0.57 -5.59 -3.52
CA THR A 102 0.43 -4.50 -2.56
C THR A 102 0.82 -3.18 -3.20
N LEU A 103 -0.18 -2.37 -3.53
CA LEU A 103 -0.02 -0.97 -3.86
C LEU A 103 0.09 -0.15 -2.57
N VAL A 104 1.14 0.67 -2.48
CA VAL A 104 1.18 1.75 -1.50
C VAL A 104 0.61 2.97 -2.20
N TRP A 105 -0.47 3.48 -1.65
CA TRP A 105 -1.14 4.63 -2.20
C TRP A 105 -1.20 5.74 -1.15
N VAL A 106 -0.75 6.92 -1.58
CA VAL A 106 -0.77 8.16 -0.79
C VAL A 106 -1.52 9.17 -1.64
N GLY A 107 -2.80 9.36 -1.34
CA GLY A 107 -3.68 10.26 -2.08
C GLY A 107 -5.07 10.27 -1.48
N ASP A 108 -5.98 11.00 -2.10
CA ASP A 108 -7.41 10.96 -1.77
C ASP A 108 -8.17 10.26 -2.89
N ALA A 109 -9.08 9.36 -2.52
CA ALA A 109 -9.87 8.61 -3.48
C ALA A 109 -10.78 9.61 -4.17
N LEU A 110 -10.96 9.46 -5.48
CA LEU A 110 -11.70 10.42 -6.28
C LEU A 110 -13.01 9.79 -6.79
N PRO A 111 -14.07 9.68 -5.95
CA PRO A 111 -15.30 8.97 -6.27
C PRO A 111 -16.17 9.66 -7.35
N THR A 112 -15.88 10.93 -7.63
CA THR A 112 -16.61 11.74 -8.61
C THR A 112 -16.03 11.66 -10.02
N ALA A 113 -14.92 10.95 -10.21
CA ALA A 113 -14.33 10.78 -11.54
C ALA A 113 -15.19 9.87 -12.43
N SER A 114 -15.15 10.13 -13.74
CA SER A 114 -15.63 9.21 -14.76
C SER A 114 -14.47 8.33 -15.21
N VAL A 115 -14.65 7.01 -15.16
CA VAL A 115 -13.62 6.02 -15.47
C VAL A 115 -14.14 5.10 -16.57
N THR A 116 -13.44 5.05 -17.71
CA THR A 116 -13.82 4.22 -18.86
C THR A 116 -12.67 3.35 -19.33
N ILE A 117 -12.99 2.12 -19.73
CA ILE A 117 -12.06 1.18 -20.37
C ILE A 117 -12.53 0.89 -21.79
N SER A 118 -11.60 0.85 -22.74
CA SER A 118 -11.89 0.55 -24.15
C SER A 118 -10.87 -0.41 -24.74
N ASP A 119 -11.30 -1.27 -25.66
CA ASP A 119 -10.43 -2.13 -26.49
C ASP A 119 -10.26 -1.60 -27.92
N GLY A 120 -10.67 -0.34 -28.15
CA GLY A 120 -10.70 0.33 -29.45
C GLY A 120 -11.97 0.07 -30.27
N GLN A 121 -12.79 -0.92 -29.90
CA GLN A 121 -14.07 -1.21 -30.57
C GLN A 121 -15.26 -0.99 -29.63
N ALA A 122 -15.15 -1.46 -28.39
CA ALA A 122 -16.13 -1.30 -27.34
C ALA A 122 -15.56 -0.45 -26.20
N THR A 123 -16.45 0.18 -25.44
CA THR A 123 -16.12 0.97 -24.27
C THR A 123 -17.09 0.64 -23.14
N ALA A 124 -16.58 0.49 -21.92
CA ALA A 124 -17.37 0.34 -20.71
C ALA A 124 -17.00 1.41 -19.68
N THR A 125 -18.00 1.89 -18.95
CA THR A 125 -17.81 2.80 -17.81
C THR A 125 -17.79 1.99 -16.53
N LEU A 126 -16.81 2.24 -15.67
CA LEU A 126 -16.70 1.60 -14.37
C LEU A 126 -17.43 2.45 -13.32
N PRO A 127 -18.37 1.89 -12.55
CA PRO A 127 -18.96 2.57 -11.40
C PRO A 127 -18.04 2.53 -10.19
N PHE A 128 -18.11 3.56 -9.35
CA PHE A 128 -17.40 3.64 -8.09
C PHE A 128 -18.04 2.71 -7.04
N GLN A 129 -17.22 1.88 -6.40
CA GLN A 129 -17.57 0.97 -5.31
C GLN A 129 -17.15 1.58 -3.98
N ALA A 130 -18.10 2.11 -3.20
CA ALA A 130 -17.82 2.84 -1.96
C ALA A 130 -17.18 1.97 -0.86
N SER A 131 -17.55 0.68 -0.79
CA SER A 131 -17.01 -0.28 0.18
C SER A 131 -15.52 -0.57 -0.03
N GLU A 132 -15.09 -0.65 -1.29
CA GLU A 132 -13.70 -0.94 -1.68
C GLU A 132 -12.91 0.34 -2.00
N ARG A 133 -13.59 1.50 -2.07
CA ARG A 133 -13.04 2.82 -2.44
C ARG A 133 -12.29 2.78 -3.78
N LEU A 134 -12.83 2.08 -4.78
CA LEU A 134 -12.25 1.91 -6.13
C LEU A 134 -13.36 1.81 -7.18
N TYR A 135 -12.99 1.82 -8.46
CA TYR A 135 -13.89 1.62 -9.58
C TYR A 135 -13.83 0.18 -10.06
N ALA A 136 -14.99 -0.47 -10.25
CA ALA A 136 -14.99 -1.87 -10.69
C ALA A 136 -16.22 -2.29 -11.49
N ILE A 137 -15.98 -3.21 -12.43
CA ILE A 137 -17.00 -3.95 -13.18
C ILE A 137 -16.63 -5.44 -13.24
N PRO A 138 -17.61 -6.36 -13.28
CA PRO A 138 -17.34 -7.76 -13.60
C PRO A 138 -16.72 -7.91 -15.00
N VAL A 139 -15.76 -8.81 -15.16
CA VAL A 139 -15.17 -9.14 -16.48
C VAL A 139 -16.22 -9.70 -17.44
N SER A 140 -17.32 -10.27 -16.94
CA SER A 140 -18.46 -10.68 -17.77
C SER A 140 -19.15 -9.52 -18.50
N GLN A 141 -19.03 -8.27 -18.02
CA GLN A 141 -19.57 -7.08 -18.68
C GLN A 141 -18.61 -6.48 -19.70
N PHE A 142 -17.31 -6.66 -19.50
CA PHE A 142 -16.27 -6.22 -20.42
C PHE A 142 -15.11 -7.23 -20.44
N PRO A 143 -15.20 -8.28 -21.29
CA PRO A 143 -14.22 -9.36 -21.27
C PRO A 143 -12.80 -8.91 -21.67
N ILE A 144 -11.83 -9.29 -20.84
CA ILE A 144 -10.41 -9.11 -21.14
C ILE A 144 -9.90 -10.31 -21.94
N GLN A 145 -9.21 -10.06 -23.06
CA GLN A 145 -8.76 -11.08 -23.99
C GLN A 145 -7.24 -10.96 -24.20
N ALA A 146 -6.58 -12.10 -24.34
CA ALA A 146 -5.15 -12.15 -24.60
C ALA A 146 -4.81 -11.53 -25.97
N GLY A 147 -3.71 -10.80 -26.05
CA GLY A 147 -3.24 -10.13 -27.27
C GLY A 147 -3.95 -8.80 -27.58
N LYS A 148 -5.01 -8.44 -26.85
CA LYS A 148 -5.69 -7.16 -27.04
C LYS A 148 -5.02 -6.03 -26.26
N THR A 149 -5.11 -4.84 -26.82
CA THR A 149 -4.70 -3.58 -26.20
C THR A 149 -5.93 -2.90 -25.59
N TYR A 150 -5.78 -2.40 -24.37
CA TYR A 150 -6.82 -1.71 -23.62
C TYR A 150 -6.35 -0.32 -23.23
N THR A 151 -7.25 0.65 -23.35
CA THR A 151 -7.02 2.03 -22.93
C THR A 151 -7.99 2.38 -21.80
N LEU A 152 -7.43 2.88 -20.70
CA LEU A 152 -8.15 3.34 -19.53
C LEU A 152 -8.10 4.88 -19.52
N THR A 153 -9.26 5.51 -19.42
CA THR A 153 -9.40 6.97 -19.37
C THR A 153 -10.12 7.39 -18.11
N VAL A 154 -9.56 8.39 -17.43
CA VAL A 154 -10.12 8.99 -16.22
C VAL A 154 -10.28 10.47 -16.44
N THR A 155 -11.44 11.02 -16.11
CA THR A 155 -11.67 12.47 -16.08
C THR A 155 -12.42 12.88 -14.81
N ASP A 156 -12.05 14.02 -14.24
CA ASP A 156 -12.79 14.65 -13.14
C ASP A 156 -13.64 15.85 -13.60
N GLY A 157 -13.76 16.03 -14.92
CA GLY A 157 -14.44 17.16 -15.57
C GLY A 157 -13.49 18.30 -15.97
N THR A 158 -12.30 18.39 -15.36
CA THR A 158 -11.30 19.43 -15.65
C THR A 158 -9.96 18.86 -16.12
N ARG A 159 -9.53 17.78 -15.49
CA ARG A 159 -8.31 17.02 -15.79
C ARG A 159 -8.68 15.71 -16.44
N THR A 160 -7.78 15.22 -17.28
CA THR A 160 -7.91 13.91 -17.93
C THR A 160 -6.59 13.17 -17.82
N ALA A 161 -6.66 11.91 -17.38
CA ALA A 161 -5.53 10.99 -17.37
C ALA A 161 -5.87 9.75 -18.20
N GLN A 162 -4.89 9.25 -18.94
CA GLN A 162 -5.05 8.10 -19.82
C GLN A 162 -3.85 7.17 -19.73
N ALA A 163 -4.09 5.87 -19.77
CA ALA A 163 -3.04 4.86 -19.83
C ALA A 163 -3.47 3.68 -20.70
N THR A 164 -2.50 3.00 -21.29
CA THR A 164 -2.73 1.89 -22.21
C THR A 164 -1.88 0.70 -21.82
N CYS A 165 -2.41 -0.51 -21.99
CA CYS A 165 -1.67 -1.75 -21.81
C CYS A 165 -2.06 -2.79 -22.87
N THR A 166 -1.20 -3.78 -23.08
CA THR A 166 -1.48 -4.90 -24.00
C THR A 166 -1.32 -6.20 -23.26
N ILE A 167 -2.37 -7.04 -23.26
CA ILE A 167 -2.32 -8.34 -22.60
C ILE A 167 -1.42 -9.28 -23.39
N PRO A 168 -0.41 -9.93 -22.78
CA PRO A 168 0.39 -10.90 -23.49
C PRO A 168 -0.46 -12.02 -24.10
N LEU A 169 -0.21 -12.29 -25.39
CA LEU A 169 -1.03 -13.20 -26.20
C LEU A 169 -1.03 -14.63 -25.65
N ARG A 170 0.13 -15.11 -25.21
CA ARG A 170 0.30 -16.49 -24.74
C ARG A 170 0.46 -16.54 -23.23
N GLN A 171 -0.21 -17.50 -22.64
CA GLN A 171 0.01 -17.88 -21.25
C GLN A 171 1.29 -18.73 -21.17
N VAL A 172 2.13 -18.47 -20.17
CA VAL A 172 3.33 -19.28 -19.88
C VAL A 172 3.10 -20.05 -18.59
N ALA A 173 3.37 -21.35 -18.60
CA ALA A 173 3.12 -22.26 -17.49
C ALA A 173 4.41 -22.73 -16.82
N VAL A 174 4.29 -23.11 -15.54
CA VAL A 174 5.38 -23.77 -14.82
C VAL A 174 5.67 -25.12 -15.48
N LYS A 175 6.94 -25.37 -15.77
CA LYS A 175 7.45 -26.61 -16.37
C LYS A 175 7.74 -27.67 -15.33
N ASN A 176 8.57 -27.34 -14.33
CA ASN A 176 8.92 -28.21 -13.21
C ASN A 176 8.92 -27.42 -11.91
N TYR A 177 8.64 -28.09 -10.79
CA TYR A 177 8.73 -27.50 -9.45
C TYR A 177 9.33 -28.49 -8.45
N SER A 178 9.93 -27.96 -7.39
CA SER A 178 10.38 -28.69 -6.20
C SER A 178 9.80 -28.02 -4.96
N LEU A 179 9.14 -28.79 -4.10
CA LEU A 179 8.61 -28.33 -2.82
C LEU A 179 9.17 -29.20 -1.71
N ASP A 180 9.95 -28.60 -0.82
CA ASP A 180 10.59 -29.30 0.30
C ASP A 180 10.21 -28.66 1.63
N THR A 181 10.14 -29.45 2.69
CA THR A 181 9.92 -28.97 4.07
C THR A 181 11.23 -29.00 4.83
N VAL A 182 11.65 -27.85 5.35
CA VAL A 182 12.83 -27.70 6.21
C VAL A 182 12.37 -27.40 7.63
N ILE A 183 12.81 -28.20 8.60
CA ILE A 183 12.56 -27.93 10.01
C ILE A 183 13.70 -27.07 10.54
N THR A 184 13.38 -25.84 10.91
CA THR A 184 14.29 -24.91 11.57
C THR A 184 14.02 -24.92 13.07
N SER A 185 15.04 -25.23 13.88
CA SER A 185 14.97 -25.09 15.34
C SER A 185 15.69 -23.82 15.77
N SER A 186 15.00 -22.90 16.45
CA SER A 186 15.62 -21.72 17.06
C SER A 186 15.13 -21.56 18.50
N PHE A 187 16.05 -21.46 19.45
CA PHE A 187 15.75 -21.34 20.89
C PHE A 187 14.74 -22.38 21.42
N GLY A 188 14.80 -23.62 20.91
CA GLY A 188 13.90 -24.71 21.32
C GLY A 188 12.54 -24.76 20.59
N ASN A 189 12.17 -23.71 19.84
CA ASN A 189 10.99 -23.72 18.98
C ASN A 189 11.33 -24.35 17.63
N ARG A 190 10.57 -25.38 17.23
CA ARG A 190 10.67 -26.01 15.92
C ARG A 190 9.64 -25.37 14.98
N ASP A 191 10.13 -24.61 14.02
CA ASP A 191 9.32 -24.05 12.93
C ASP A 191 9.59 -24.85 11.65
N SER A 192 8.53 -25.34 11.03
CA SER A 192 8.62 -25.95 9.70
C SER A 192 8.44 -24.88 8.63
N THR A 193 9.36 -24.83 7.68
CA THR A 193 9.37 -23.88 6.57
C THR A 193 9.31 -24.66 5.26
N LEU A 194 8.31 -24.38 4.44
CA LEU A 194 8.26 -24.83 3.06
C LEU A 194 9.25 -24.02 2.22
N THR A 195 9.96 -24.70 1.34
CA THR A 195 10.84 -24.11 0.33
C THR A 195 10.38 -24.52 -1.05
N LEU A 196 10.24 -23.55 -1.95
CA LEU A 196 9.70 -23.74 -3.29
C LEU A 196 10.66 -23.18 -4.33
N ASN A 197 10.97 -23.98 -5.34
CA ASN A 197 11.60 -23.52 -6.58
C ASN A 197 10.81 -24.06 -7.76
N PHE A 198 10.80 -23.32 -8.88
CA PHE A 198 10.22 -23.81 -10.11
C PHE A 198 10.88 -23.20 -11.35
N THR A 199 10.59 -23.80 -12.49
CA THR A 199 11.15 -23.43 -13.80
C THR A 199 10.04 -23.24 -14.83
N TRP A 200 10.29 -22.44 -15.86
CA TRP A 200 9.43 -22.29 -17.03
C TRP A 200 10.28 -22.04 -18.27
N ASP A 201 9.73 -22.37 -19.43
CA ASP A 201 10.37 -22.05 -20.70
C ASP A 201 9.84 -20.72 -21.22
N ASP A 202 10.75 -19.87 -21.66
CA ASP A 202 10.45 -18.61 -22.31
C ASP A 202 9.92 -18.78 -23.74
N LEU A 203 9.12 -17.83 -24.23
CA LEU A 203 8.55 -17.91 -25.57
C LEU A 203 9.45 -17.24 -26.60
N ARG A 204 9.88 -18.03 -27.58
CA ARG A 204 10.80 -17.53 -28.61
C ARG A 204 10.26 -16.35 -29.43
N GLY A 205 11.16 -15.40 -29.70
CA GLY A 205 11.00 -14.38 -30.75
C GLY A 205 10.28 -13.11 -30.31
N GLN A 206 10.14 -12.87 -29.00
CA GLN A 206 9.60 -11.65 -28.43
C GLN A 206 10.23 -11.42 -27.06
N GLU A 207 10.42 -10.16 -26.66
CA GLU A 207 10.83 -9.84 -25.29
C GLU A 207 9.62 -10.01 -24.36
N ASP A 208 9.77 -10.88 -23.38
CA ASP A 208 8.78 -11.30 -22.41
C ASP A 208 9.16 -10.88 -20.99
N TYR A 209 8.12 -10.61 -20.21
CA TYR A 209 8.25 -10.17 -18.83
C TYR A 209 7.45 -11.09 -17.91
N TYR A 210 8.04 -11.46 -16.79
CA TYR A 210 7.49 -12.47 -15.90
C TYR A 210 7.36 -11.97 -14.47
N ARG A 211 6.26 -12.35 -13.82
CA ARG A 211 6.05 -12.19 -12.39
C ARG A 211 5.79 -13.54 -11.74
N ILE A 212 6.58 -13.81 -10.70
CA ILE A 212 6.55 -15.03 -9.89
C ILE A 212 5.75 -14.79 -8.61
N ARG A 213 4.78 -15.66 -8.33
CA ARG A 213 4.08 -15.71 -7.04
C ARG A 213 3.77 -17.14 -6.64
N ALA A 214 3.55 -17.35 -5.36
CA ALA A 214 2.94 -18.56 -4.84
C ALA A 214 2.24 -18.26 -3.53
N TYR A 215 1.15 -18.99 -3.26
CA TYR A 215 0.44 -18.91 -2.00
C TYR A 215 -0.11 -20.28 -1.60
N GLU A 216 -0.37 -20.44 -0.31
CA GLU A 216 -1.12 -21.55 0.24
C GLU A 216 -2.54 -21.07 0.56
N LEU A 217 -3.54 -21.83 0.13
CA LEU A 217 -4.88 -21.74 0.69
C LEU A 217 -4.94 -22.73 1.85
N PHE A 218 -5.35 -22.27 3.02
CA PHE A 218 -5.51 -23.14 4.19
C PHE A 218 -6.78 -22.77 4.94
N GLU A 219 -7.29 -23.72 5.71
CA GLU A 219 -8.34 -23.46 6.67
C GLU A 219 -7.78 -23.53 8.08
N TYR A 220 -8.25 -22.66 8.96
CA TYR A 220 -7.87 -22.60 10.35
C TYR A 220 -9.11 -22.35 11.23
N SER A 221 -8.97 -22.68 12.51
CA SER A 221 -10.03 -22.52 13.49
C SER A 221 -9.83 -21.24 14.29
N VAL A 222 -10.91 -20.47 14.45
CA VAL A 222 -10.99 -19.31 15.33
C VAL A 222 -11.91 -19.65 16.48
N VAL A 223 -11.40 -19.52 17.70
CA VAL A 223 -12.17 -19.71 18.94
C VAL A 223 -12.61 -18.36 19.47
N ARG A 224 -13.88 -18.25 19.85
CA ARG A 224 -14.46 -17.07 20.49
C ARG A 224 -15.16 -17.48 21.78
N VAL A 225 -15.14 -16.60 22.77
CA VAL A 225 -15.97 -16.75 23.98
C VAL A 225 -17.34 -16.19 23.66
N ASP A 226 -18.38 -17.01 23.79
CA ASP A 226 -19.75 -16.51 23.83
C ASP A 226 -19.98 -15.90 25.22
N THR A 227 -20.14 -14.58 25.28
CA THR A 227 -20.31 -13.85 26.54
C THR A 227 -21.68 -14.06 27.18
N ASN A 228 -22.65 -14.59 26.44
CA ASN A 228 -24.00 -14.86 26.94
C ASN A 228 -24.11 -16.26 27.51
N GLU A 229 -23.41 -17.24 26.91
CA GLU A 229 -23.53 -18.65 27.27
C GLU A 229 -22.27 -19.23 27.96
N LEU A 230 -21.22 -18.41 28.13
CA LEU A 230 -19.96 -18.73 28.83
C LEU A 230 -19.24 -19.99 28.31
N PHE A 231 -19.50 -20.40 27.07
CA PHE A 231 -18.77 -21.48 26.40
C PHE A 231 -17.97 -20.99 25.19
N LEU A 232 -17.06 -21.84 24.73
CA LEU A 232 -16.17 -21.59 23.61
C LEU A 232 -16.85 -22.01 22.30
N VAL A 233 -16.96 -21.09 21.35
CA VAL A 233 -17.42 -21.34 19.99
C VAL A 233 -16.22 -21.42 19.07
N GLU A 234 -16.03 -22.56 18.39
CA GLU A 234 -15.02 -22.73 17.35
C GLU A 234 -15.65 -22.57 15.96
N SER A 235 -15.04 -21.73 15.10
CA SER A 235 -15.47 -21.54 13.72
C SER A 235 -14.32 -21.75 12.74
N ARG A 236 -14.56 -22.49 11.65
CA ARG A 236 -13.58 -22.64 10.56
C ARG A 236 -13.58 -21.41 9.66
N ARG A 237 -12.38 -20.97 9.30
CA ARG A 237 -12.11 -19.84 8.40
C ARG A 237 -11.10 -20.28 7.36
N SER A 238 -11.21 -19.73 6.16
CA SER A 238 -10.21 -19.90 5.11
C SER A 238 -9.32 -18.66 5.05
N ALA A 239 -8.02 -18.87 4.83
CA ALA A 239 -7.06 -17.79 4.62
C ALA A 239 -6.06 -18.16 3.52
N THR A 240 -5.44 -17.13 2.97
CA THR A 240 -4.36 -17.24 1.99
C THR A 240 -3.08 -16.70 2.62
N SER A 241 -1.98 -17.42 2.46
CA SER A 241 -0.66 -17.00 2.97
C SER A 241 0.39 -17.18 1.88
N TYR A 242 1.17 -16.12 1.63
CA TYR A 242 2.05 -16.02 0.47
C TYR A 242 3.48 -16.48 0.77
N PHE A 243 4.18 -16.98 -0.25
CA PHE A 243 5.60 -17.26 -0.17
C PHE A 243 6.42 -15.96 -0.23
N ASN A 244 7.47 -15.89 0.60
CA ASN A 244 8.50 -14.86 0.54
C ASN A 244 9.64 -15.33 -0.36
N TRP A 245 10.27 -14.43 -1.11
CA TRP A 245 11.25 -14.81 -2.14
C TRP A 245 12.61 -14.18 -1.86
N THR A 246 13.68 -14.98 -2.00
CA THR A 246 15.08 -14.58 -1.68
C THR A 246 15.84 -13.95 -2.85
N GLY A 247 15.13 -13.36 -3.81
CA GLY A 247 15.71 -12.86 -5.06
C GLY A 247 16.65 -11.65 -4.91
N THR A 248 17.63 -11.54 -5.79
CA THR A 248 18.48 -10.35 -5.95
C THR A 248 17.97 -9.46 -7.08
N ASP A 249 18.56 -8.28 -7.29
CA ASP A 249 18.15 -7.39 -8.39
C ASP A 249 18.24 -8.01 -9.79
N SER A 250 19.16 -8.96 -10.00
CA SER A 250 19.33 -9.70 -11.25
C SER A 250 18.45 -10.95 -11.37
N ARG A 251 17.99 -11.52 -10.24
CA ARG A 251 17.13 -12.69 -10.21
C ARG A 251 16.02 -12.52 -9.18
N SER A 252 15.20 -11.50 -9.39
CA SER A 252 14.08 -11.19 -8.52
C SER A 252 12.83 -11.96 -8.93
N VAL A 253 11.73 -11.67 -8.26
CA VAL A 253 10.38 -12.14 -8.59
C VAL A 253 9.78 -11.44 -9.80
N PHE A 254 10.48 -10.45 -10.37
CA PHE A 254 10.19 -9.81 -11.65
C PHE A 254 11.37 -10.10 -12.58
N GLN A 255 11.15 -10.87 -13.65
CA GLN A 255 12.20 -11.28 -14.59
C GLN A 255 11.83 -10.84 -16.00
N SER A 256 12.83 -10.61 -16.83
CA SER A 256 12.69 -10.33 -18.25
C SER A 256 13.65 -11.24 -18.99
N ASP A 257 13.27 -11.65 -20.18
CA ASP A 257 14.10 -12.43 -21.08
C ASP A 257 15.03 -11.59 -21.95
N ALA A 258 15.19 -10.29 -21.68
CA ALA A 258 16.09 -9.41 -22.44
C ALA A 258 17.49 -10.07 -22.59
N ASN A 259 17.83 -10.47 -23.82
CA ASN A 259 19.06 -11.21 -24.20
C ASN A 259 19.14 -12.68 -23.75
N LEU A 260 18.02 -13.30 -23.41
CA LEU A 260 17.84 -14.67 -22.91
C LEU A 260 16.67 -15.39 -23.63
N ASP A 261 16.37 -14.98 -24.86
CA ASP A 261 15.25 -15.46 -25.68
C ASP A 261 15.25 -17.00 -25.82
N GLY A 262 14.12 -17.61 -25.47
CA GLY A 262 13.88 -19.05 -25.57
C GLY A 262 14.67 -19.91 -24.56
N THR A 263 15.23 -19.30 -23.51
CA THR A 263 15.92 -20.03 -22.44
C THR A 263 14.94 -20.55 -21.38
N THR A 264 15.40 -21.50 -20.56
CA THR A 264 14.64 -21.96 -19.39
C THR A 264 14.97 -21.06 -18.20
N PHE A 265 13.95 -20.42 -17.65
CA PHE A 265 14.05 -19.59 -16.47
C PHE A 265 13.87 -20.41 -15.20
N SER A 266 14.35 -19.85 -14.09
CA SER A 266 14.24 -20.45 -12.77
C SER A 266 13.87 -19.40 -11.74
N SER A 267 12.91 -19.72 -10.87
CA SER A 267 12.50 -18.82 -9.81
C SER A 267 13.64 -18.53 -8.83
N PRO A 268 13.61 -17.40 -8.09
CA PRO A 268 14.33 -17.33 -6.82
C PRO A 268 13.73 -18.37 -5.85
N GLN A 269 14.42 -18.65 -4.75
CA GLN A 269 13.90 -19.57 -3.75
C GLN A 269 12.78 -18.90 -2.95
N GLY A 270 11.58 -19.49 -3.03
CA GLY A 270 10.42 -19.15 -2.23
C GLY A 270 10.48 -19.85 -0.88
N ARG A 271 10.08 -19.17 0.19
CA ARG A 271 9.99 -19.69 1.55
C ARG A 271 8.69 -19.28 2.20
N LYS A 272 8.06 -20.21 2.91
CA LYS A 272 6.84 -19.95 3.68
C LYS A 272 6.88 -20.74 4.97
N LYS A 273 6.64 -20.09 6.12
CA LYS A 273 6.42 -20.83 7.36
C LYS A 273 5.09 -21.59 7.30
N LEU A 274 5.07 -22.81 7.83
CA LEU A 274 3.82 -23.52 8.02
C LEU A 274 2.96 -22.78 9.06
N GLU A 275 1.65 -22.79 8.82
CA GLU A 275 0.71 -22.13 9.71
C GLU A 275 0.60 -22.92 11.02
N ASN A 276 0.78 -22.23 12.14
CA ASN A 276 0.59 -22.80 13.47
C ASN A 276 -0.81 -22.46 13.98
N PRO A 277 -1.44 -23.29 14.83
CA PRO A 277 -2.72 -22.96 15.44
C PRO A 277 -2.66 -21.63 16.20
N THR A 278 -3.48 -20.67 15.78
CA THR A 278 -3.56 -19.35 16.43
C THR A 278 -4.18 -19.49 17.82
N MET A 279 -3.49 -19.02 18.86
CA MET A 279 -4.03 -19.01 20.22
C MET A 279 -5.05 -17.87 20.37
N TYR A 280 -6.24 -18.14 20.90
CA TYR A 280 -7.28 -17.12 21.08
C TYR A 280 -7.73 -17.02 22.54
N SER A 281 -7.43 -15.87 23.14
CA SER A 281 -7.91 -15.33 24.43
C SER A 281 -7.66 -16.16 25.71
N ASN A 282 -7.65 -15.43 26.82
CA ASN A 282 -7.50 -15.95 28.17
C ASN A 282 -8.90 -16.21 28.76
N LEU A 283 -9.32 -17.47 28.85
CA LEU A 283 -10.42 -17.85 29.74
C LEU A 283 -9.79 -18.19 31.10
N GLY A 284 -10.04 -17.38 32.13
CA GLY A 284 -9.46 -17.61 33.46
C GLY A 284 -7.92 -17.56 33.53
N GLY A 285 -7.27 -16.83 32.61
CA GLY A 285 -5.79 -16.72 32.55
C GLY A 285 -5.08 -17.84 31.78
N SER A 286 -5.82 -18.80 31.20
CA SER A 286 -5.26 -19.87 30.36
C SER A 286 -5.54 -19.63 28.87
N ALA A 287 -4.51 -19.84 28.04
CA ALA A 287 -4.64 -19.74 26.59
C ALA A 287 -5.49 -20.89 26.05
N VAL A 288 -6.57 -20.56 25.34
CA VAL A 288 -7.40 -21.55 24.65
C VAL A 288 -6.84 -21.79 23.25
N LYS A 289 -6.61 -23.07 22.92
CA LYS A 289 -6.22 -23.51 21.58
C LYS A 289 -7.42 -24.11 20.85
N PRO A 290 -7.55 -23.89 19.54
CA PRO A 290 -8.54 -24.58 18.74
C PRO A 290 -8.32 -26.10 18.78
N GLN A 291 -9.41 -26.86 18.70
CA GLN A 291 -9.36 -28.33 18.63
C GLN A 291 -8.74 -28.80 17.32
N ARG A 292 -8.98 -28.06 16.23
CA ARG A 292 -8.46 -28.36 14.90
C ARG A 292 -7.40 -27.33 14.50
N GLY A 293 -6.21 -27.83 14.14
CA GLY A 293 -5.14 -27.00 13.61
C GLY A 293 -5.43 -26.46 12.20
N PRO A 294 -4.50 -25.64 11.66
CA PRO A 294 -4.50 -25.27 10.26
C PRO A 294 -4.40 -26.51 9.37
N GLU A 295 -5.16 -26.51 8.27
CA GLU A 295 -5.19 -27.58 7.28
C GLU A 295 -4.96 -26.96 5.90
N SER A 296 -3.90 -27.39 5.23
CA SER A 296 -3.62 -26.96 3.86
C SER A 296 -4.70 -27.46 2.91
N LYS A 297 -5.22 -26.57 2.06
CA LYS A 297 -6.12 -26.90 0.94
C LYS A 297 -5.41 -26.93 -0.39
N GLY A 298 -4.11 -26.61 -0.41
CA GLY A 298 -3.24 -26.67 -1.57
C GLY A 298 -2.33 -25.46 -1.68
N ILE A 299 -1.23 -25.65 -2.39
CA ILE A 299 -0.28 -24.60 -2.75
C ILE A 299 -0.49 -24.28 -4.23
N PHE A 300 -0.57 -23.00 -4.54
CA PHE A 300 -0.84 -22.47 -5.88
C PHE A 300 0.37 -21.66 -6.33
N ILE A 301 1.10 -22.16 -7.31
CA ILE A 301 2.16 -21.42 -7.99
C ILE A 301 1.51 -20.60 -9.11
N GLN A 302 1.74 -19.29 -9.12
CA GLN A 302 1.28 -18.43 -10.20
C GLN A 302 2.47 -17.90 -10.97
N LEU A 303 2.44 -18.11 -12.28
CA LEU A 303 3.35 -17.47 -13.23
C LEU A 303 2.55 -16.53 -14.10
N LEU A 304 2.86 -15.24 -13.99
CA LEU A 304 2.26 -14.20 -14.80
C LEU A 304 3.22 -13.87 -15.93
N HIS A 305 2.76 -14.02 -17.17
CA HIS A 305 3.36 -13.37 -18.31
C HIS A 305 2.76 -11.97 -18.39
N THR A 306 3.56 -10.93 -18.19
CA THR A 306 3.09 -9.56 -17.98
C THR A 306 3.44 -8.67 -19.16
N ASP A 307 2.71 -7.57 -19.30
CA ASP A 307 3.20 -6.50 -20.14
C ASP A 307 4.44 -5.81 -19.53
N VAL A 308 5.07 -4.96 -20.34
CA VAL A 308 6.24 -4.19 -19.96
C VAL A 308 5.96 -3.16 -18.85
N HIS A 309 4.78 -2.52 -18.84
CA HIS A 309 4.38 -1.53 -17.84
C HIS A 309 4.25 -2.15 -16.44
N TYR A 310 3.71 -3.36 -16.35
CA TYR A 310 3.62 -4.13 -15.12
C TYR A 310 5.01 -4.38 -14.56
N TYR A 311 5.94 -4.84 -15.40
CA TYR A 311 7.32 -5.13 -15.01
C TYR A 311 8.05 -3.85 -14.58
N GLN A 312 8.02 -2.80 -15.40
CA GLN A 312 8.72 -1.54 -15.15
C GLN A 312 8.19 -0.84 -13.89
N TYR A 313 6.87 -0.81 -13.70
CA TYR A 313 6.25 -0.26 -12.50
C TYR A 313 6.77 -0.95 -11.25
N HIS A 314 6.60 -2.26 -11.14
CA HIS A 314 6.97 -2.95 -9.92
C HIS A 314 8.48 -2.98 -9.67
N ARG A 315 9.30 -3.04 -10.72
CA ARG A 315 10.76 -2.90 -10.60
C ARG A 315 11.16 -1.52 -10.08
N SER A 316 10.52 -0.46 -10.57
CA SER A 316 10.78 0.90 -10.07
C SER A 316 10.36 1.08 -8.62
N VAL A 317 9.23 0.49 -8.21
CA VAL A 317 8.78 0.49 -6.80
C VAL A 317 9.74 -0.31 -5.91
N GLN A 318 10.24 -1.46 -6.37
CA GLN A 318 11.20 -2.25 -5.61
C GLN A 318 12.50 -1.47 -5.37
N ARG A 319 12.96 -0.72 -6.38
CA ARG A 319 14.18 0.10 -6.30
C ARG A 319 13.99 1.37 -5.45
N SER A 320 12.81 1.99 -5.52
CA SER A 320 12.53 3.22 -4.75
C SER A 320 12.36 2.99 -3.25
N ARG A 321 12.08 1.75 -2.83
CA ARG A 321 11.84 1.36 -1.43
C ARG A 321 13.06 0.77 -0.71
N GLY A 322 14.27 0.90 -1.24
CA GLY A 322 15.39 0.23 -0.58
C GLY A 322 15.68 0.80 0.82
N ASP A 323 16.11 -0.07 1.71
CA ASP A 323 16.33 0.16 3.16
C ASP A 323 17.49 1.14 3.48
N ASN A 324 17.97 1.92 2.51
CA ASN A 324 19.09 2.82 2.69
C ASN A 324 18.60 4.26 2.93
N PRO A 325 18.78 4.82 4.14
CA PRO A 325 18.36 6.19 4.47
C PRO A 325 19.13 7.28 3.70
N PHE A 326 20.12 6.90 2.90
CA PHE A 326 20.90 7.78 2.03
C PHE A 326 20.62 7.59 0.54
N MET A 327 19.65 6.75 0.16
CA MET A 327 19.24 6.69 -1.24
C MET A 327 18.39 7.90 -1.60
N GLU A 328 18.77 8.53 -2.70
CA GLU A 328 17.97 9.59 -3.30
C GLU A 328 16.61 9.03 -3.76
N PRO A 329 15.51 9.78 -3.61
CA PRO A 329 14.21 9.37 -4.13
C PRO A 329 14.28 9.14 -5.64
N SER A 330 14.07 7.90 -6.07
CA SER A 330 13.96 7.58 -7.50
C SER A 330 12.51 7.71 -7.97
N LEU A 331 12.31 8.27 -9.17
CA LEU A 331 10.99 8.34 -9.80
C LEU A 331 10.42 6.93 -10.00
N VAL A 332 9.20 6.73 -9.51
CA VAL A 332 8.41 5.52 -9.80
C VAL A 332 7.90 5.63 -11.23
N TYR A 333 8.01 4.54 -11.97
CA TYR A 333 7.57 4.45 -13.36
C TYR A 333 6.08 4.76 -13.50
N THR A 334 5.72 5.46 -14.58
CA THR A 334 4.33 5.73 -14.96
C THR A 334 4.15 5.55 -16.46
N ASN A 335 3.07 4.89 -16.86
CA ASN A 335 2.57 4.91 -18.24
C ASN A 335 1.29 5.74 -18.38
N VAL A 336 0.95 6.52 -17.35
CA VAL A 336 -0.22 7.40 -17.32
C VAL A 336 0.17 8.77 -17.88
N VAL A 337 -0.50 9.16 -18.96
CA VAL A 337 -0.42 10.50 -19.56
C VAL A 337 -1.45 11.39 -18.88
N GLY A 338 -1.09 12.60 -18.47
CA GLY A 338 -1.98 13.52 -17.74
C GLY A 338 -2.19 13.17 -16.25
N GLY A 339 -1.39 12.25 -15.71
CA GLY A 339 -1.44 11.83 -14.31
C GLY A 339 -0.24 10.97 -13.91
N LEU A 340 -0.37 10.26 -12.80
CA LEU A 340 0.63 9.31 -12.28
C LEU A 340 0.02 7.93 -12.03
N GLY A 341 0.85 6.90 -12.05
CA GLY A 341 0.49 5.55 -11.63
C GLY A 341 0.75 4.52 -12.73
N VAL A 342 -0.03 3.44 -12.77
CA VAL A 342 0.15 2.38 -13.76
C VAL A 342 -1.17 1.76 -14.18
N PHE A 343 -1.34 1.57 -15.48
CA PHE A 343 -2.32 0.64 -16.02
C PHE A 343 -1.59 -0.43 -16.80
N ALA A 344 -1.70 -1.67 -16.36
CA ALA A 344 -1.01 -2.79 -16.97
C ALA A 344 -1.87 -4.04 -16.99
N GLY A 345 -1.40 -5.08 -17.64
CA GLY A 345 -2.08 -6.35 -17.77
C GLY A 345 -1.14 -7.52 -17.89
N TYR A 346 -1.72 -8.70 -17.72
CA TYR A 346 -0.97 -9.94 -17.65
C TYR A 346 -1.84 -11.14 -18.01
N ASN A 347 -1.19 -12.23 -18.41
CA ASN A 347 -1.77 -13.53 -18.65
C ASN A 347 -1.22 -14.51 -17.62
N ARG A 348 -2.08 -15.04 -16.75
CA ARG A 348 -1.70 -15.80 -15.56
C ARG A 348 -1.93 -17.30 -15.76
N SER A 349 -0.92 -18.12 -15.51
CA SER A 349 -1.07 -19.55 -15.27
C SER A 349 -1.04 -19.89 -13.78
N VAL A 350 -1.67 -21.01 -13.43
CA VAL A 350 -1.70 -21.53 -12.06
C VAL A 350 -1.36 -23.02 -12.08
N THR A 351 -0.38 -23.41 -11.29
CA THR A 351 -0.05 -24.82 -11.02
C THR A 351 -0.40 -25.14 -9.58
N THR A 352 -1.26 -26.13 -9.38
CA THR A 352 -1.73 -26.55 -8.06
C THR A 352 -0.96 -27.75 -7.56
N ILE A 353 -0.36 -27.62 -6.38
CA ILE A 353 0.19 -28.72 -5.60
C ILE A 353 -0.88 -29.11 -4.58
N LYS A 354 -1.39 -30.33 -4.70
CA LYS A 354 -2.38 -30.87 -3.76
C LYS A 354 -1.72 -31.18 -2.40
N PRO A 355 -2.48 -31.11 -1.30
CA PRO A 355 -1.99 -31.41 0.05
C PRO A 355 -1.35 -32.78 0.19
#